data_AF-A0AAV9LUX3-F1
#
_entry.id   AF-A0AAV9LUX3-F1
#
_cell.length_a   1.000
_cell.length_b   1.000
_cell.length_c   1.000
_cell.angle_alpha   90.00
_cell.angle_beta   90.00
_cell.angle_gamma   90.00
#
_symmetry.space_group_name_H-M   'P 1'
#
loop_
_entity.id
_entity.type
_entity.pdbx_description
1 polymer ?
#
loop_
_entity_poly.entity_id
_entity_poly.type
_entity_poly.pdbx_seq_one_letter_code
_entity_poly.pdbx_strand_id
1 'polypeptide(L)'
;MGCFFPYELREAKVREFLTLKQIFMSVHEYSLKFTQLSCYASEMIADIRSRMSQFVAGLSRLSSKEGKAAMLIGDMNIARLIMNV
;
A
#
# COMPACT_ATOMS: atom_id res chain seq x y z
N MET A 1 13.55 3.88 24.32
CA MET A 1 14.07 4.91 23.39
C MET A 1 13.35 4.74 22.06
N GLY A 2 12.44 5.66 21.71
CA GLY A 2 11.75 5.63 20.42
C GLY A 2 12.73 5.99 19.31
N CYS A 3 12.90 5.11 18.33
CA CYS A 3 13.66 5.39 17.13
C CYS A 3 12.90 6.44 16.32
N PHE A 4 13.19 7.73 16.54
CA PHE A 4 12.72 8.79 15.67
C PHE A 4 13.51 8.68 14.36
N PHE A 5 12.88 8.13 13.33
CA PHE A 5 13.35 8.34 11.97
C PHE A 5 13.43 9.86 11.75
N PRO A 6 14.52 10.37 11.14
CA PRO A 6 14.61 11.78 10.73
C PRO A 6 13.34 12.18 10.00
N TYR A 7 12.79 13.35 10.33
CA TYR A 7 11.54 13.83 9.76
C TYR A 7 11.57 13.81 8.23
N GLU A 8 12.73 14.14 7.66
CA GLU A 8 13.03 14.14 6.23
C GLU A 8 12.91 12.74 5.60
N LEU A 9 13.32 11.71 6.35
CA LEU A 9 13.23 10.31 5.90
C LEU A 9 11.78 9.83 5.91
N ARG A 10 10.99 10.23 6.92
CA ARG A 10 9.56 9.95 6.98
C ARG A 10 8.82 10.63 5.82
N GLU A 11 9.08 11.92 5.60
CA GLU A 11 8.51 12.69 4.49
C GLU A 11 8.91 12.13 3.12
N ALA A 12 10.15 11.67 2.96
CA ALA A 12 10.58 10.98 1.74
C ALA A 12 9.79 9.69 1.51
N LYS A 13 9.58 8.89 2.56
CA LYS A 13 8.82 7.63 2.49
C LYS A 13 7.33 7.84 2.24
N VAL A 14 6.73 8.88 2.83
CA VAL A 14 5.35 9.28 2.53
C VAL A 14 5.22 9.71 1.06
N ARG A 15 6.14 10.54 0.56
CA ARG A 15 6.14 10.92 -0.86
C ARG A 15 6.32 9.73 -1.80
N GLU A 16 7.19 8.79 -1.45
CA GLU A 16 7.37 7.53 -2.19
C GLU A 16 6.07 6.72 -2.21
N PHE A 17 5.34 6.67 -1.10
CA PHE A 17 4.04 6.00 -1.02
C PHE A 17 2.97 6.65 -1.90
N LEU A 18 2.83 7.99 -1.83
CA LEU A 18 1.83 8.73 -2.61
C LEU A 18 2.06 8.64 -4.13
N THR A 19 3.31 8.44 -4.54
CA THR A 19 3.71 8.36 -5.95
C THR A 19 3.88 6.92 -6.44
N LEU A 20 3.70 5.92 -5.56
CA LEU A 20 3.87 4.51 -5.89
C LEU A 20 2.84 4.08 -6.93
N LYS A 21 3.34 3.53 -8.03
CA LYS A 21 2.52 2.91 -9.08
C LYS A 21 3.15 1.60 -9.49
N GLN A 22 2.32 0.65 -9.87
CA GLN A 22 2.76 -0.67 -10.28
C GLN A 22 3.69 -0.59 -11.51
N ILE A 23 3.24 0.04 -12.61
CA ILE A 23 3.92 0.27 -13.91
C ILE A 23 4.89 -0.85 -14.38
N PHE A 24 6.07 -0.97 -13.78
CA PHE A 24 7.11 -1.95 -14.14
C PHE A 24 7.25 -3.13 -13.15
N MET A 25 6.44 -3.16 -12.08
CA MET A 25 6.45 -4.16 -11.03
C MET A 25 5.35 -5.20 -11.23
N SER A 26 5.61 -6.43 -10.82
CA SER A 26 4.54 -7.41 -10.61
C SER A 26 3.57 -6.92 -9.54
N VAL A 27 2.34 -7.45 -9.53
CA VAL A 27 1.36 -7.16 -8.47
C VAL A 27 1.92 -7.54 -7.09
N HIS A 28 2.71 -8.60 -7.01
CA HIS A 28 3.34 -9.05 -5.78
C HIS A 28 4.39 -8.08 -5.26
N GLU A 29 5.33 -7.62 -6.10
CA GLU A 29 6.35 -6.64 -5.72
C GLU A 29 5.73 -5.29 -5.34
N TYR A 30 4.72 -4.87 -6.09
CA TYR A 30 3.96 -3.66 -5.79
C TYR A 30 3.26 -3.77 -4.42
N SER A 31 2.62 -4.91 -4.13
CA SER A 31 1.98 -5.17 -2.83
C SER A 31 2.97 -5.12 -1.67
N LEU A 32 4.14 -5.75 -1.82
CA LEU A 32 5.17 -5.75 -0.79
C LEU A 32 5.66 -4.31 -0.50
N LYS A 33 5.96 -3.53 -1.54
CA LYS A 33 6.36 -2.12 -1.39
C LYS A 33 5.26 -1.26 -0.79
N PHE A 34 4.02 -1.46 -1.21
CA PHE A 34 2.88 -0.72 -0.68
C PHE A 34 2.72 -0.98 0.83
N THR A 35 2.79 -2.24 1.27
CA THR A 35 2.71 -2.60 2.69
C THR A 35 3.84 -1.97 3.49
N GLN A 36 5.09 -2.08 3.02
CA GLN A 36 6.25 -1.50 3.69
C GLN A 36 6.15 0.02 3.85
N LEU A 37 5.72 0.72 2.78
CA LEU A 37 5.59 2.17 2.77
C LEU A 37 4.37 2.64 3.59
N SER A 38 3.30 1.83 3.66
CA SER A 38 2.10 2.16 4.46
C SER A 38 2.41 2.29 5.95
N CYS A 39 3.42 1.58 6.47
CA CYS A 39 3.87 1.68 7.86
C CYS A 39 4.40 3.08 8.23
N TYR A 40 4.89 3.84 7.24
CA TYR A 40 5.39 5.21 7.42
C TYR A 40 4.30 6.27 7.26
N ALA A 41 3.15 5.89 6.68
CA ALA A 41 1.99 6.75 6.41
C ALA A 41 0.75 6.36 7.24
N SER A 42 0.93 5.59 8.32
CA SER A 42 -0.15 5.04 9.15
C SER A 42 -1.12 6.11 9.68
N GLU A 43 -0.65 7.34 9.93
CA GLU A 43 -1.49 8.48 10.34
C GLU A 43 -2.30 9.07 9.17
N MET A 44 -1.79 9.02 7.94
CA MET A 44 -2.49 9.52 6.74
C MET A 44 -3.53 8.54 6.18
N ILE A 45 -3.41 7.25 6.51
CA ILE A 45 -4.21 6.17 5.94
C ILE A 45 -4.77 5.29 7.07
N ALA A 46 -5.27 5.95 8.10
CA ALA A 46 -5.86 5.30 9.26
C ALA A 46 -7.06 4.42 8.87
N ASP A 47 -7.80 4.83 7.84
CA ASP A 47 -8.97 4.11 7.34
C ASP A 47 -8.58 3.02 6.31
N ILE A 48 -9.06 1.82 6.56
CA ILE A 48 -8.86 0.63 5.72
C ILE A 48 -9.41 0.87 4.30
N ARG A 49 -10.55 1.56 4.15
CA ARG A 49 -11.12 1.85 2.82
C ARG A 49 -10.25 2.82 2.04
N SER A 50 -9.70 3.84 2.69
CA SER A 50 -8.77 4.79 2.09
C SER A 50 -7.50 4.08 1.59
N ARG A 51 -6.97 3.15 2.37
CA ARG A 51 -5.82 2.30 1.99
C ARG A 51 -6.11 1.42 0.78
N MET A 52 -7.28 0.80 0.75
CA MET A 52 -7.75 0.02 -0.40
C MET A 52 -7.89 0.86 -1.67
N SER A 53 -8.50 2.04 -1.55
CA SER A 53 -8.68 2.96 -2.68
C SER A 53 -7.33 3.34 -3.28
N GLN A 54 -6.36 3.66 -2.43
CA GLN A 54 -5.03 4.05 -2.85
C GLN A 54 -4.23 2.89 -3.47
N PHE A 55 -4.36 1.68 -2.91
CA PHE A 55 -3.77 0.49 -3.51
C PHE A 55 -4.26 0.28 -4.95
N VAL A 56 -5.58 0.34 -5.16
CA VAL A 56 -6.20 0.18 -6.49
C VAL A 56 -5.83 1.31 -7.44
N ALA A 57 -5.72 2.55 -6.95
CA ALA A 57 -5.35 3.70 -7.75
C ALA A 57 -3.91 3.61 -8.30
N GLY A 58 -3.00 2.96 -7.58
CA GLY A 58 -1.62 2.73 -8.04
C GLY A 58 -1.44 1.46 -8.88
N LEU A 59 -2.44 0.57 -8.98
CA LEU A 59 -2.37 -0.58 -9.88
C LEU A 59 -2.38 -0.15 -11.35
N SER A 60 -1.66 -0.92 -12.19
CA SER A 60 -1.71 -0.73 -13.65
C SER A 60 -3.12 -1.02 -14.18
N ARG A 61 -3.51 -0.43 -15.32
CA ARG A 61 -4.87 -0.63 -15.88
C ARG A 61 -5.22 -2.10 -16.15
N LEU A 62 -4.23 -2.91 -16.52
CA LEU A 62 -4.38 -4.34 -16.77
C LEU A 62 -4.62 -5.09 -15.46
N SER A 63 -3.74 -4.90 -14.48
CA SER A 63 -3.88 -5.50 -13.15
C SER A 63 -4.97 -4.86 -12.30
N SER A 64 -5.55 -3.72 -12.68
CA SER A 64 -6.67 -3.09 -11.97
C SER A 64 -7.96 -3.87 -12.19
N LYS A 65 -8.17 -4.48 -13.37
CA LYS A 65 -9.33 -5.35 -13.61
C LYS A 65 -9.24 -6.63 -12.77
N GLU A 66 -8.06 -7.26 -12.77
CA GLU A 66 -7.78 -8.46 -11.97
C GLU A 66 -7.73 -8.15 -10.47
N GLY A 67 -7.13 -7.03 -10.08
CA GLY A 67 -7.04 -6.60 -8.69
C GLY A 67 -8.40 -6.22 -8.10
N LYS A 68 -9.27 -5.55 -8.89
CA LYS A 68 -10.67 -5.32 -8.50
C LYS A 68 -11.44 -6.64 -8.39
N ALA A 69 -11.24 -7.58 -9.32
CA ALA A 69 -11.84 -8.90 -9.24
C ALA A 69 -11.33 -9.68 -8.02
N ALA A 70 -10.03 -9.64 -7.71
CA ALA A 70 -9.44 -10.27 -6.54
C ALA A 70 -9.95 -9.66 -5.22
N MET A 71 -10.21 -8.35 -5.18
CA MET A 71 -10.85 -7.67 -4.05
C MET A 71 -12.35 -7.93 -3.92
N LEU A 72 -13.04 -8.34 -5.01
CA LEU A 72 -14.47 -8.67 -5.00
C LEU A 72 -14.73 -10.17 -4.77
N ILE A 73 -13.84 -11.04 -5.25
CA ILE A 73 -13.93 -12.51 -5.14
C ILE A 73 -13.35 -12.97 -3.80
N GLY A 74 -12.30 -12.30 -3.32
CA GLY A 74 -11.81 -12.50 -1.99
C GLY A 74 -12.57 -11.59 -1.05
N ASP A 75 -13.27 -12.19 -0.09
CA ASP A 75 -13.47 -11.66 1.26
C ASP A 75 -12.08 -11.48 1.93
N MET A 76 -11.23 -10.69 1.27
CA MET A 76 -9.79 -10.67 1.45
C MET A 76 -9.52 -9.74 2.61
N ASN A 77 -9.72 -10.30 3.80
CA ASN A 77 -9.18 -9.91 5.07
C ASN A 77 -7.87 -9.13 4.87
N ILE A 78 -7.99 -7.80 4.90
CA ILE A 78 -6.85 -6.91 5.09
C ILE A 78 -6.11 -7.28 6.38
N ALA A 79 -6.80 -7.94 7.33
CA ALA A 79 -6.18 -8.63 8.47
C ALA A 79 -5.07 -9.61 8.07
N ARG A 80 -5.08 -10.27 6.90
CA ARG A 80 -3.97 -11.13 6.42
C ARG A 80 -2.85 -10.34 5.71
N LEU A 81 -3.12 -9.13 5.21
CA LEU A 81 -2.08 -8.21 4.73
C LEU A 81 -1.37 -7.53 5.92
N ILE A 82 -2.06 -7.43 7.07
CA ILE A 82 -1.59 -6.79 8.31
C ILE A 82 -1.01 -7.82 9.31
N MET A 83 -1.49 -9.08 9.36
CA MET A 83 -0.98 -10.16 10.24
C MET A 83 0.16 -10.98 9.60
N ASN A 84 1.11 -10.33 8.95
CA ASN A 84 2.43 -10.94 8.76
C ASN A 84 3.52 -9.88 8.98
N VAL A 85 3.39 -9.24 10.15
CA VAL A 85 4.42 -8.49 10.87
C VAL A 85 4.74 -9.28 12.13
#